data_AF-A0A2V7V168-F1
#
_entry.id   AF-A0A2V7V168-F1
#
_cell.length_a   1.000
_cell.length_b   1.000
_cell.length_c   1.000
_cell.angle_alpha   90.00
_cell.angle_beta   90.00
_cell.angle_gamma   90.00
#
_symmetry.space_group_name_H-M   'P 1'
#
loop_
_entity.id
_entity.type
_entity.pdbx_description
1 polymer ?
#
loop_
_entity_poly.entity_id
_entity_poly.type
_entity_poly.pdbx_seq_one_letter_code
_entity_poly.pdbx_strand_id
1 'polypeptide(L)'
;ELFAPDAVWTADGGGRVNAGRRAIVGPERIVRLVLGLESRFYGGRVTRHLAAVNGETGLLTWMGGRLHSSLSIATDGERILAVYNVLNPDKLALVTGPPPDSSTH
;
A
#
# COMPACT_ATOMS: atom_id res chain seq x y z
N GLU A 1 4.11 -20.83 -1.84
CA GLU A 1 3.15 -19.82 -2.31
C GLU A 1 3.20 -18.64 -1.33
N LEU A 2 3.24 -17.38 -1.79
CA LEU A 2 3.55 -16.22 -0.93
C LEU A 2 2.38 -15.76 -0.03
N PHE A 3 1.14 -15.84 -0.53
CA PHE A 3 -0.06 -15.48 0.21
C PHE A 3 -0.69 -16.72 0.83
N ALA A 4 -1.33 -16.57 2.00
CA ALA A 4 -2.25 -17.59 2.51
C ALA A 4 -3.47 -17.74 1.57
N PRO A 5 -4.09 -18.94 1.49
CA PRO A 5 -5.24 -19.18 0.60
C PRO A 5 -6.43 -18.24 0.83
N ASP A 6 -6.59 -17.78 2.07
CA ASP A 6 -7.63 -16.87 2.54
C ASP A 6 -7.11 -15.44 2.78
N ALA A 7 -5.93 -15.11 2.27
CA ALA A 7 -5.33 -13.81 2.49
C ALA A 7 -6.25 -12.67 2.05
N VAL A 8 -6.24 -11.57 2.81
CA VAL A 8 -7.18 -10.46 2.62
C VAL A 8 -6.46 -9.15 2.32
N TRP A 9 -6.86 -8.49 1.24
CA TRP A 9 -6.51 -7.09 0.99
C TRP A 9 -7.66 -6.18 1.39
N THR A 10 -7.36 -5.19 2.22
CA THR A 10 -8.29 -4.12 2.59
C THR A 10 -7.69 -2.76 2.27
N ALA A 11 -8.55 -1.79 1.97
CA ALA A 11 -8.10 -0.44 1.72
C ALA A 11 -9.01 0.60 2.37
N ASP A 12 -8.39 1.63 2.95
CA ASP A 12 -9.09 2.73 3.61
C ASP A 12 -8.87 4.04 2.85
N GLY A 13 -9.94 4.55 2.24
CA GLY A 13 -9.94 5.85 1.56
C GLY A 13 -10.56 6.98 2.38
N GLY A 14 -11.01 6.72 3.61
CA GLY A 14 -11.65 7.72 4.47
C GLY A 14 -12.93 8.34 3.91
N GLY A 15 -13.59 7.67 2.96
CA GLY A 15 -14.73 8.23 2.22
C GLY A 15 -14.36 9.31 1.19
N ARG A 16 -13.10 9.76 1.14
CA ARG A 16 -12.62 10.79 0.20
C ARG A 16 -11.95 10.21 -1.03
N VAL A 17 -11.34 9.04 -0.89
CA VAL A 17 -10.72 8.30 -2.00
C VAL A 17 -11.53 7.03 -2.26
N ASN A 18 -11.76 6.72 -3.54
CA ASN A 18 -12.34 5.44 -3.90
C ASN A 18 -11.29 4.32 -3.73
N ALA A 19 -11.21 3.77 -2.52
CA ALA A 19 -10.26 2.73 -2.15
C ALA A 19 -10.74 1.30 -2.47
N GLY A 20 -11.94 1.12 -3.04
CA GLY A 20 -12.60 -0.18 -3.07
C GLY A 20 -13.19 -0.52 -1.69
N ARG A 21 -14.51 -0.42 -1.56
CA ARG A 21 -15.22 -0.54 -0.27
C ARG A 21 -15.31 -1.98 0.26
N ARG A 22 -14.85 -2.98 -0.50
CA ARG A 22 -14.95 -4.40 -0.15
C ARG A 22 -13.57 -5.02 -0.10
N ALA A 23 -13.35 -5.83 0.92
CA ALA A 23 -12.16 -6.64 1.05
C ALA A 23 -12.02 -7.57 -0.16
N ILE A 24 -10.79 -7.76 -0.63
CA ILE A 24 -10.44 -8.70 -1.68
C ILE A 24 -9.80 -9.90 -1.00
N VAL A 25 -10.42 -11.07 -1.16
CA VAL A 25 -9.97 -12.32 -0.53
C VAL A 25 -9.35 -13.22 -1.59
N GLY A 26 -8.22 -13.84 -1.26
CA GLY A 26 -7.58 -14.87 -2.07
C GLY A 26 -6.38 -14.37 -2.90
N PRO A 27 -5.30 -15.17 -3.00
CA PRO A 27 -4.04 -14.79 -3.66
C PRO A 27 -4.21 -14.24 -5.08
N GLU A 28 -4.96 -14.92 -5.95
CA GLU A 28 -5.05 -14.55 -7.37
C GLU A 28 -5.79 -13.23 -7.56
N ARG A 29 -6.78 -12.96 -6.70
CA ARG A 29 -7.53 -11.69 -6.75
C ARG A 29 -6.67 -10.54 -6.26
N ILE A 30 -5.85 -10.76 -5.24
CA ILE A 30 -4.89 -9.78 -4.73
C ILE A 30 -3.82 -9.49 -5.79
N VAL A 31 -3.22 -10.51 -6.41
CA VAL A 31 -2.21 -10.33 -7.46
C VAL A 31 -2.80 -9.56 -8.67
N ARG A 32 -4.01 -9.92 -9.12
CA ARG A 32 -4.68 -9.19 -10.21
C ARG A 32 -4.94 -7.72 -9.86
N LEU A 33 -5.32 -7.43 -8.61
CA LEU A 33 -5.47 -6.05 -8.15
C LEU A 33 -4.15 -5.31 -8.27
N VAL A 34 -3.07 -5.83 -7.69
CA VAL A 34 -1.76 -5.17 -7.66
C VAL A 34 -1.26 -4.92 -9.09
N LEU A 35 -1.31 -5.91 -9.98
CA LEU A 35 -0.91 -5.75 -11.37
C LEU A 35 -1.77 -4.71 -12.12
N GLY A 36 -3.08 -4.69 -11.85
CA GLY A 36 -3.98 -3.68 -12.40
C GLY A 36 -3.65 -2.27 -11.90
N LEU A 37 -3.28 -2.12 -10.62
CA LEU A 37 -2.86 -0.85 -10.05
C LEU A 37 -1.54 -0.37 -10.65
N GLU A 38 -0.55 -1.26 -10.77
CA GLU A 38 0.73 -0.98 -11.42
C GLU A 38 0.53 -0.52 -12.86
N SER A 39 -0.22 -1.27 -13.66
CA SER A 39 -0.40 -1.00 -15.07
C SER A 39 -1.19 0.28 -15.33
N ARG A 40 -2.25 0.55 -14.54
CA ARG A 40 -3.19 1.65 -14.81
C ARG A 40 -2.79 2.97 -14.16
N PHE A 41 -2.19 2.93 -12.98
CA PHE A 41 -2.01 4.14 -12.16
C PHE A 41 -0.55 4.43 -11.85
N TYR A 42 0.25 3.42 -11.56
CA TYR A 42 1.62 3.64 -11.08
C TYR A 42 2.63 3.73 -12.21
N GLY A 43 2.73 2.76 -13.12
CA GLY A 43 3.44 2.87 -14.40
C GLY A 43 4.78 3.62 -14.38
N GLY A 44 5.61 3.47 -13.33
CA GLY A 44 6.89 4.18 -13.14
C GLY A 44 6.80 5.63 -12.64
N ARG A 45 5.60 6.14 -12.35
CA ARG A 45 5.31 7.50 -11.86
C ARG A 45 5.36 7.64 -10.34
N VAL A 46 5.73 6.56 -9.65
CA VAL A 46 5.76 6.50 -8.20
C VAL A 46 7.11 6.09 -7.68
N THR A 47 7.47 6.64 -6.53
CA THR A 47 8.63 6.22 -5.75
C THR A 47 8.15 5.45 -4.52
N ARG A 48 8.86 4.38 -4.16
CA ARG A 48 8.49 3.50 -3.05
C ARG A 48 9.61 3.43 -2.03
N HIS A 49 9.24 3.53 -0.76
CA HIS A 49 10.18 3.44 0.35
C HIS A 49 9.66 2.49 1.41
N LEU A 50 10.56 1.65 1.92
CA LEU A 50 10.27 0.89 3.13
C LEU A 50 10.23 1.84 4.32
N ALA A 51 9.24 1.68 5.19
CA ALA A 51 9.09 2.45 6.41
C ALA A 51 8.48 1.59 7.50
N ALA A 52 8.69 1.96 8.76
CA ALA A 52 7.92 1.40 9.86
C ALA A 52 6.51 2.02 9.86
N VAL A 53 5.48 1.20 9.70
CA VAL A 53 4.07 1.61 9.78
C VAL A 53 3.45 0.85 10.93
N ASN A 54 3.07 1.56 12.00
CA ASN A 54 2.55 0.98 13.25
C ASN A 54 3.46 -0.09 13.88
N GLY A 55 4.78 0.08 13.77
CA GLY A 55 5.76 -0.88 14.29
C GLY A 55 6.09 -2.06 13.35
N GLU A 56 5.37 -2.19 12.24
CA GLU A 56 5.56 -3.24 11.25
C GLU A 56 6.23 -2.72 9.98
N THR A 57 6.82 -3.60 9.18
CA THR A 57 7.38 -3.21 7.88
C THR A 57 6.25 -2.83 6.91
N GLY A 58 6.28 -1.59 6.45
CA GLY A 58 5.36 -1.04 5.47
C GLY A 58 6.08 -0.43 4.27
N LEU A 59 5.29 -0.06 3.27
CA LEU A 59 5.71 0.53 2.01
C LEU A 59 4.96 1.84 1.79
N LEU A 60 5.70 2.95 1.79
CA LEU A 60 5.17 4.26 1.42
C LEU A 60 5.29 4.44 -0.08
N THR A 61 4.20 4.82 -0.73
CA THR A 61 4.16 5.13 -2.16
C THR A 61 3.96 6.63 -2.34
N TRP A 62 4.89 7.26 -3.03
CA TRP A 62 4.90 8.68 -3.34
C TRP A 62 4.57 8.89 -4.82
N MET A 63 3.73 9.86 -5.12
CA MET A 63 3.38 10.25 -6.50
C MET A 63 3.37 11.77 -6.60
N GLY A 64 4.17 12.32 -7.51
CA GLY A 64 4.27 13.78 -7.68
C GLY A 64 4.65 14.53 -6.40
N GLY A 65 5.58 13.99 -5.61
CA GLY A 65 6.04 14.60 -4.35
C GLY A 65 5.07 14.50 -3.16
N ARG A 66 3.93 13.80 -3.33
CA ARG A 66 2.94 13.62 -2.25
C ARG A 66 2.85 12.16 -1.85
N LEU A 67 2.68 11.91 -0.55
CA LEU A 67 2.39 10.57 -0.06
C LEU A 67 1.01 10.15 -0.57
N HIS A 68 1.01 9.18 -1.46
CA HIS A 68 -0.19 8.68 -2.14
C HIS A 68 -0.87 7.59 -1.31
N SER A 69 -0.07 6.68 -0.76
CA SER A 69 -0.57 5.58 0.06
C SER A 69 0.51 4.98 0.96
N SER A 70 0.08 4.35 2.05
CA SER A 70 0.91 3.46 2.86
C SER A 70 0.34 2.05 2.82
N LEU A 71 1.18 1.06 2.54
CA LEU A 71 0.82 -0.35 2.56
C LEU A 71 1.53 -1.04 3.72
N SER A 72 0.84 -1.89 4.47
CA SER A 72 1.45 -2.80 5.44
C SER A 72 0.95 -4.22 5.23
N ILE A 73 1.73 -5.19 5.69
CA ILE A 73 1.40 -6.61 5.61
C ILE A 73 1.31 -7.21 7.01
N ALA A 74 0.37 -8.12 7.21
CA ALA A 74 0.40 -9.07 8.32
C ALA A 74 0.90 -10.41 7.80
N THR A 75 1.84 -11.02 8.50
CA THR A 75 2.50 -12.27 8.11
C THR A 75 2.67 -13.18 9.31
N ASP A 76 2.62 -14.49 9.10
CA ASP A 76 3.01 -15.51 10.09
C ASP A 76 4.51 -15.84 10.04
N GLY A 77 5.27 -15.14 9.18
CA GLY A 77 6.69 -15.38 8.92
C GLY A 77 6.95 -16.26 7.70
N GLU A 78 5.95 -16.98 7.20
CA GLU A 78 6.04 -17.81 6.00
C GLU A 78 5.19 -17.25 4.86
N ARG A 79 4.00 -16.71 5.19
CA ARG A 79 2.98 -16.27 4.25
C ARG A 79 2.35 -14.95 4.66
N ILE A 80 1.95 -14.17 3.66
CA ILE A 80 1.16 -12.97 3.85
C ILE A 80 -0.29 -13.38 4.14
N LEU A 81 -0.78 -12.99 5.32
CA LEU A 81 -2.15 -13.23 5.79
C LEU A 81 -3.07 -12.07 5.41
N ALA A 82 -2.57 -10.84 5.46
CA ALA A 82 -3.35 -9.67 5.09
C ALA A 82 -2.48 -8.54 4.54
N VAL A 83 -3.10 -7.70 3.72
CA VAL A 83 -2.53 -6.45 3.22
C VAL A 83 -3.49 -5.32 3.56
N TYR A 84 -2.94 -4.26 4.15
CA TYR A 84 -3.68 -3.05 4.49
C TYR A 84 -3.13 -1.91 3.65
N ASN A 85 -3.99 -1.27 2.86
CA ASN A 85 -3.61 -0.11 2.05
C ASN A 85 -4.36 1.15 2.50
N VAL A 86 -3.67 2.13 3.04
CA VAL A 86 -4.27 3.40 3.45
C VAL A 86 -4.06 4.43 2.34
N LEU A 87 -5.17 4.94 1.82
CA LEU A 87 -5.21 6.07 0.87
C LEU A 87 -5.89 7.31 1.49
N ASN A 88 -6.43 7.18 2.71
CA ASN A 88 -7.09 8.26 3.42
C ASN A 88 -6.10 9.39 3.72
N PRO A 89 -6.27 10.59 3.14
CA PRO A 89 -5.31 11.68 3.29
C PRO A 89 -5.15 12.15 4.74
N ASP A 90 -6.19 12.05 5.59
CA ASP A 90 -6.07 12.43 7.00
C ASP A 90 -5.12 11.52 7.75
N LYS A 91 -5.22 10.21 7.48
CA LYS A 91 -4.34 9.23 8.11
C LYS A 91 -2.93 9.33 7.57
N LEU A 92 -2.78 9.60 6.27
CA LEU A 92 -1.47 9.79 5.64
C LEU A 92 -0.77 11.06 6.14
N ALA A 93 -1.50 12.11 6.51
CA ALA A 93 -0.93 13.30 7.13
C ALA A 93 -0.28 13.03 8.50
N LEU A 94 -0.65 11.93 9.15
CA LEU A 94 -0.07 11.49 10.43
C LEU A 94 1.18 10.61 10.25
N VAL A 95 1.46 10.15 9.03
CA VAL A 95 2.63 9.32 8.76
C VAL A 95 3.87 10.21 8.72
N THR A 96 4.73 10.05 9.73
CA THR A 96 6.03 10.72 9.81
C THR A 96 7.09 9.91 9.08
N GLY A 97 7.73 10.53 8.09
CA GLY A 97 8.85 9.97 7.34
C GLY A 97 9.26 10.96 6.25
N PRO A 98 10.55 11.12 5.94
CA PRO A 98 10.96 12.10 4.94
C PRO A 98 10.41 11.69 3.57
N PRO A 99 9.91 12.64 2.74
CA PRO A 99 9.88 12.41 1.30
C PRO A 99 11.30 12.05 0.83
N PRO A 100 11.46 11.29 -0.27
CA PRO A 100 12.79 11.09 -0.84
C PRO A 100 13.49 12.43 -1.02
N ASP A 101 14.79 12.47 -0.70
CA ASP A 101 15.65 13.65 -0.85
C ASP A 101 15.32 14.41 -2.14
N SER A 102 15.08 15.71 -2.01
CA SER A 102 15.00 16.63 -3.15
C SER A 102 16.39 16.93 -3.74
N SER A 103 17.36 16.04 -3.52
CA SER A 103 18.78 16.25 -3.76
C SER A 103 19.30 15.21 -4.74
N THR A 104 19.16 15.49 -6.04
CA THR A 104 20.14 15.04 -7.03
C THR A 104 20.24 16.12 -8.12
N HIS A 105 21.04 17.13 -7.82
CA HIS A 105 21.95 17.73 -8.78
C HIS A 105 23.36 17.57 -8.22
#